data_AF-A0A9E3BIM1-F1
#
_entry.id   AF-A0A9E3BIM1-F1
#
_cell.length_a   1.000
_cell.length_b   1.000
_cell.length_c   1.000
_cell.angle_alpha   90.00
_cell.angle_beta   90.00
_cell.angle_gamma   90.00
#
_symmetry.space_group_name_H-M   'P 1'
#
loop_
_entity.id
_entity.type
_entity.pdbx_description
1 polymer ?
#
loop_
_entity_poly.entity_id
_entity_poly.type
_entity_poly.pdbx_seq_one_letter_code
_entity_poly.pdbx_strand_id
1 'polypeptide(L)'
;MLPRHPAALLAAPLVLLLAAAPRAAAQGTPSDTTRQVRLDTLTVRVLRSPVPLLRAPYAVSRVEASEIRRARPGLALDEALGGVPGVQVDNRYNYALGERISIRGAGARAQFGVRGIR
;
A
#
# COMPACT_ATOMS: atom_id res chain seq x y z
N MET A 1 -28.38 -28.85 61.86
CA MET A 1 -27.04 -28.51 61.35
C MET A 1 -27.03 -28.80 59.85
N LEU A 2 -27.21 -27.78 59.00
CA LEU A 2 -27.17 -27.92 57.53
C LEU A 2 -25.79 -27.49 57.01
N PRO A 3 -25.10 -28.29 56.18
CA PRO A 3 -24.05 -27.78 55.32
C PRO A 3 -24.67 -27.27 54.01
N ARG A 4 -24.40 -26.00 53.69
CA ARG A 4 -24.70 -25.38 52.39
C ARG A 4 -23.46 -25.53 51.49
N HIS A 5 -23.59 -26.22 50.36
CA HIS A 5 -22.60 -26.16 49.27
C HIS A 5 -23.24 -25.56 48.02
N PRO A 6 -23.16 -24.22 47.81
CA PRO A 6 -23.61 -23.57 46.59
C PRO A 6 -22.43 -23.45 45.61
N ALA A 7 -21.85 -24.56 45.18
CA ALA A 7 -20.71 -24.55 44.24
C ALA A 7 -21.01 -25.21 42.89
N ALA A 8 -22.06 -26.03 42.81
CA ALA A 8 -22.35 -26.84 41.62
C ALA A 8 -23.13 -26.08 40.52
N LEU A 9 -23.74 -24.94 40.83
CA LEU A 9 -24.64 -24.22 39.90
C LEU A 9 -23.92 -23.25 38.94
N LEU A 10 -22.64 -22.93 39.18
CA LEU A 10 -21.86 -22.01 38.34
C LEU A 10 -21.00 -22.72 37.27
N ALA A 11 -20.85 -24.05 37.34
CA ALA A 11 -20.03 -24.81 36.40
C ALA A 11 -20.74 -25.12 35.07
N ALA A 12 -22.09 -25.21 35.09
CA ALA A 12 -22.90 -25.53 33.91
C ALA A 12 -22.82 -24.51 32.75
N PRO A 13 -22.86 -23.17 32.98
CA PRO A 13 -22.77 -22.22 31.88
C PRO A 13 -21.36 -22.15 31.26
N LEU A 14 -20.32 -22.45 32.03
CA LEU A 14 -18.93 -22.46 31.55
C LEU A 14 -18.65 -23.68 30.65
N VAL A 15 -19.24 -24.83 30.96
CA VAL A 15 -19.15 -26.04 30.13
C VAL A 15 -19.93 -25.87 28.83
N LEU A 16 -21.07 -25.17 28.85
CA LEU A 16 -21.85 -24.88 27.65
C LEU A 16 -21.12 -23.87 26.72
N LEU A 17 -20.40 -22.89 27.30
CA LEU A 17 -19.58 -21.95 26.52
C LEU A 17 -18.37 -22.62 25.85
N LEU A 18 -17.78 -23.64 26.49
CA LEU A 18 -16.67 -24.41 25.90
C LEU A 18 -17.15 -25.39 24.81
N ALA A 19 -18.37 -25.94 24.93
CA ALA A 19 -18.94 -26.87 23.96
C ALA A 19 -19.45 -26.17 22.68
N ALA A 20 -19.73 -24.87 22.75
CA ALA A 20 -20.12 -24.03 21.62
C ALA A 20 -18.91 -23.42 20.86
N ALA A 21 -17.68 -23.81 21.20
CA ALA A 21 -16.52 -23.42 20.41
C ALA A 21 -16.76 -23.83 18.95
N PRO A 22 -16.61 -22.90 17.98
CA PRO A 22 -16.80 -23.24 16.60
C PRO A 22 -15.74 -24.30 16.29
N ARG A 23 -16.17 -25.54 16.05
CA ARG A 23 -15.38 -26.49 15.28
C ARG A 23 -15.30 -25.90 13.89
N ALA A 24 -14.35 -24.98 13.72
CA ALA A 24 -13.82 -24.62 12.42
C ALA A 24 -13.22 -25.92 11.90
N ALA A 25 -14.07 -26.73 11.28
CA ALA A 25 -13.66 -27.83 10.46
C ALA A 25 -12.56 -27.29 9.56
N ALA A 26 -11.42 -27.96 9.56
CA ALA A 26 -10.32 -27.70 8.67
C ALA A 26 -10.83 -27.82 7.22
N GLN A 27 -11.43 -26.75 6.72
CA GLN A 27 -11.65 -26.55 5.31
C GLN A 27 -10.25 -26.39 4.74
N GLY A 28 -9.74 -27.49 4.16
CA GLY A 28 -8.48 -27.47 3.43
C GLY A 28 -8.54 -26.30 2.46
N THR A 29 -7.60 -25.36 2.58
CA THR A 29 -7.54 -24.21 1.71
C THR A 29 -7.52 -24.73 0.27
N PRO A 30 -8.49 -24.36 -0.58
CA PRO A 30 -8.54 -24.84 -1.95
C PRO A 30 -7.19 -24.52 -2.61
N SER A 31 -6.57 -25.55 -3.17
CA SER A 31 -5.28 -25.40 -3.84
C SER A 31 -5.51 -24.56 -5.09
N ASP A 32 -4.90 -23.38 -5.13
CA ASP A 32 -5.00 -22.45 -6.25
C ASP A 32 -4.35 -23.08 -7.49
N THR A 33 -5.15 -23.36 -8.51
CA THR A 33 -4.70 -23.96 -9.78
C THR A 33 -4.15 -22.93 -10.76
N THR A 34 -4.17 -21.64 -10.39
CA THR A 34 -3.67 -20.56 -11.23
C THR A 34 -2.17 -20.71 -11.44
N ARG A 35 -1.74 -20.82 -12.70
CA ARG A 35 -0.32 -20.84 -13.07
C ARG A 35 0.32 -19.48 -12.76
N GLN A 36 1.08 -19.42 -11.67
CA GLN A 36 1.85 -18.22 -11.33
C GLN A 36 3.07 -18.12 -12.25
N VAL A 37 3.17 -17.02 -12.99
CA VAL A 37 4.36 -16.68 -13.78
C VAL A 37 5.15 -15.63 -13.01
N ARG A 38 6.39 -15.98 -12.64
CA ARG A 38 7.32 -15.05 -12.00
C ARG A 38 8.00 -14.24 -13.09
N LEU A 39 7.75 -12.94 -13.12
CA LEU A 39 8.37 -12.03 -14.07
C LEU A 39 9.76 -11.63 -13.57
N ASP A 40 10.69 -11.46 -14.50
CA ASP A 40 12.01 -10.91 -14.20
C ASP A 40 11.91 -9.42 -13.84
N THR A 41 12.89 -8.93 -13.08
CA THR A 41 12.91 -7.53 -12.65
C THR A 41 13.21 -6.61 -13.83
N LEU A 42 12.26 -5.76 -14.19
CA LEU A 42 12.44 -4.73 -15.22
C LEU A 42 13.05 -3.47 -14.62
N THR A 43 14.22 -3.06 -15.11
CA THR A 43 14.84 -1.79 -14.73
C THR A 43 14.62 -0.77 -15.83
N VAL A 44 13.86 0.28 -15.53
CA VAL A 44 13.63 1.40 -16.46
C VAL A 44 14.71 2.45 -16.26
N ARG A 45 15.44 2.78 -17.33
CA ARG A 45 16.47 3.82 -17.31
C ARG A 45 16.09 4.96 -18.25
N VAL A 46 15.98 6.17 -17.70
CA VAL A 46 15.63 7.37 -18.46
C VAL A 46 16.88 8.12 -18.92
N LEU A 47 17.94 8.14 -18.11
CA LEU A 47 19.20 8.81 -18.45
C LEU A 47 20.03 7.93 -19.39
N ARG A 48 20.68 8.57 -20.37
CA ARG A 48 21.58 7.89 -21.33
C ARG A 48 22.81 7.25 -20.66
N SER A 49 23.19 7.71 -19.46
CA SER A 49 24.38 7.26 -18.72
C SER A 49 24.10 7.11 -17.21
N PRO A 50 24.73 6.14 -16.51
CA PRO A 50 24.72 6.10 -15.04
C PRO A 50 25.39 7.35 -14.47
N VAL A 51 24.68 8.08 -13.63
CA VAL A 51 25.27 9.14 -12.81
C VAL A 51 24.98 8.83 -11.34
N PRO A 52 26.00 8.60 -10.49
CA PRO A 52 25.81 8.48 -9.05
C PRO A 52 25.13 9.74 -8.50
N LEU A 53 24.20 9.58 -7.55
CA LEU A 53 23.44 10.72 -6.99
C LEU A 53 24.35 11.85 -6.47
N LEU A 54 25.45 11.50 -5.81
CA LEU A 54 26.42 12.46 -5.28
C LEU A 54 27.24 13.21 -6.34
N ARG A 55 27.20 12.76 -7.60
CA ARG A 55 27.91 13.37 -8.73
C ARG A 55 26.96 14.00 -9.75
N ALA A 56 25.66 14.01 -9.46
CA ALA A 56 24.68 14.60 -10.36
C ALA A 56 24.82 16.14 -10.36
N PRO A 57 25.01 16.79 -11.52
CA PRO A 57 25.09 18.25 -11.61
C PRO A 57 23.70 18.92 -11.58
N TYR A 58 22.66 18.20 -11.17
CA TYR A 58 21.27 18.64 -11.12
C TYR A 58 20.59 18.09 -9.86
N ALA A 59 19.53 18.77 -9.42
CA ALA A 59 18.77 18.35 -8.24
C ALA A 59 18.09 17.00 -8.47
N VAL A 60 18.31 16.05 -7.57
CA VAL A 60 17.69 14.72 -7.60
C VAL A 60 17.00 14.44 -6.27
N SER A 61 15.75 13.99 -6.35
CA SER A 61 14.99 13.46 -5.22
C SER A 61 14.64 12.01 -5.49
N ARG A 62 14.77 11.15 -4.48
CA ARG A 62 14.38 9.73 -4.53
C ARG A 62 13.39 9.47 -3.39
N VAL A 63 12.29 8.79 -3.71
CA VAL A 63 11.34 8.29 -2.73
C VAL A 63 11.40 6.77 -2.77
N GLU A 64 11.76 6.14 -1.67
CA GLU A 64 11.87 4.69 -1.62
C GLU A 64 10.50 4.01 -1.54
N ALA A 65 10.41 2.77 -2.00
CA ALA A 65 9.16 2.02 -1.97
C ALA A 65 8.63 1.81 -0.54
N SER A 66 9.50 1.80 0.47
CA SER A 66 9.12 1.76 1.89
C SER A 66 8.48 3.06 2.38
N GLU A 67 8.86 4.21 1.81
CA GLU A 67 8.26 5.51 2.12
C GLU A 67 6.89 5.65 1.47
N ILE A 68 6.77 5.20 0.21
CA ILE A 68 5.51 5.22 -0.55
C ILE A 68 4.43 4.37 0.16
N ARG A 69 4.79 3.18 0.62
CA ARG A 69 3.84 2.24 1.25
C ARG A 69 3.57 2.52 2.73
N ARG A 70 4.29 3.46 3.35
CA ARG A 70 4.15 3.68 4.79
C ARG A 70 2.86 4.43 5.10
N ALA A 71 1.90 3.72 5.71
CA ALA A 71 0.65 4.30 6.19
C ALA A 71 -0.18 5.01 5.11
N ARG A 72 -0.07 4.55 3.85
CA ARG A 72 -0.83 5.09 2.72
C ARG A 72 -1.47 3.98 1.90
N PRO A 73 -2.69 4.18 1.38
CA PRO A 73 -3.34 3.24 0.45
C PRO A 73 -2.54 3.01 -0.83
N GLY A 74 -1.78 4.00 -1.29
CA GLY A 74 -1.01 3.91 -2.53
C GLY A 74 -1.89 4.00 -3.77
N LEU A 75 -3.01 4.72 -3.68
CA LEU A 75 -4.01 4.83 -4.75
C LEU A 75 -3.73 5.99 -5.71
N ALA A 76 -2.92 6.95 -5.27
CA ALA A 76 -2.66 8.20 -5.99
C ALA A 76 -1.18 8.61 -5.86
N LEU A 77 -0.70 9.40 -6.81
CA LEU A 77 0.70 9.82 -6.88
C LEU A 77 0.98 11.02 -5.97
N ASP A 78 -0.02 11.86 -5.69
CA ASP A 78 0.07 12.93 -4.71
C ASP A 78 0.45 12.41 -3.31
N GLU A 79 -0.02 11.21 -2.96
CA GLU A 79 0.39 10.49 -1.76
C GLU A 79 1.91 10.22 -1.74
N ALA A 80 2.47 9.73 -2.85
CA ALA A 80 3.89 9.41 -2.91
C ALA A 80 4.79 10.65 -3.01
N LEU A 81 4.34 11.68 -3.74
CA LEU A 81 5.19 12.81 -4.15
C LEU A 81 5.00 14.09 -3.33
N GLY A 82 4.02 14.16 -2.42
CA GLY A 82 3.73 15.36 -1.64
C GLY A 82 4.91 15.91 -0.80
N GLY A 83 5.91 15.08 -0.50
CA GLY A 83 7.14 15.51 0.21
C GLY A 83 8.28 15.98 -0.68
N VAL A 84 8.13 15.92 -2.01
CA VAL A 84 9.22 16.23 -2.95
C VAL A 84 9.25 17.73 -3.27
N PRO A 85 10.34 18.46 -2.96
CA PRO A 85 10.40 19.90 -3.19
C PRO A 85 10.30 20.24 -4.68
N GLY A 86 9.49 21.26 -4.99
CA GLY A 86 9.30 21.74 -6.36
C GLY A 86 8.46 20.80 -7.23
N VAL A 87 7.83 19.78 -6.66
CA VAL A 87 6.82 18.94 -7.33
C VAL A 87 5.45 19.28 -6.77
N GLN A 88 4.48 19.46 -7.66
CA GLN A 88 3.08 19.60 -7.31
C GLN A 88 2.27 18.59 -8.11
N VAL A 89 1.45 17.81 -7.41
CA VAL A 89 0.53 16.85 -8.00
C VAL A 89 -0.88 17.29 -7.65
N ASP A 90 -1.74 17.42 -8.66
CA ASP A 90 -3.14 17.79 -8.52
C ASP A 90 -4.00 16.56 -8.88
N ASN A 91 -4.62 16.00 -7.85
CA ASN A 91 -5.46 14.82 -7.94
C ASN A 91 -6.92 15.23 -8.22
N ARG A 92 -7.41 14.83 -9.40
CA ARG A 92 -8.77 15.16 -9.88
C ARG A 92 -9.78 14.05 -9.62
N TYR A 93 -9.38 13.00 -8.90
CA TYR A 93 -10.19 11.81 -8.61
C TYR A 93 -10.84 11.17 -9.85
N ASN A 94 -10.18 11.30 -11.00
CA ASN A 94 -10.57 10.68 -12.25
C ASN A 94 -9.42 9.79 -12.75
N TYR A 95 -9.43 8.55 -12.29
CA TYR A 95 -8.38 7.57 -12.56
C TYR A 95 -8.25 7.19 -14.05
N ALA A 96 -9.28 7.46 -14.87
CA ALA A 96 -9.21 7.23 -16.31
C ALA A 96 -8.33 8.27 -17.04
N LEU A 97 -8.23 9.49 -16.49
CA LEU A 97 -7.40 10.57 -17.03
C LEU A 97 -6.06 10.72 -16.32
N GLY A 98 -5.98 10.26 -15.07
CA GLY A 98 -4.81 10.38 -14.21
C GLY A 98 -4.64 11.78 -13.60
N GLU A 99 -3.54 11.96 -12.89
CA GLU A 99 -3.23 13.17 -12.13
C GLU A 99 -2.44 14.18 -12.98
N ARG A 100 -2.52 15.46 -12.59
CA ARG A 100 -1.73 16.52 -13.22
C ARG A 100 -0.47 16.75 -12.41
N ILE A 101 0.68 16.69 -13.06
CA ILE A 101 1.98 16.83 -12.39
C ILE A 101 2.68 18.06 -12.94
N SER A 102 3.20 18.89 -12.04
CA SER A 102 4.11 19.97 -12.40
C SER A 102 5.40 19.92 -11.59
N ILE A 103 6.51 20.22 -12.25
CA ILE A 103 7.85 20.22 -11.67
C ILE A 103 8.47 21.58 -11.94
N ARG A 104 8.71 22.37 -10.88
CA ARG A 104 9.25 23.73 -10.95
C ARG A 104 8.47 24.61 -11.96
N GLY A 105 7.16 24.46 -12.01
CA GLY A 105 6.25 25.20 -12.92
C GLY A 105 6.08 24.58 -14.33
N ALA A 106 6.97 23.69 -14.77
CA ALA A 106 6.76 22.91 -16.00
C ALA A 106 5.66 21.88 -15.79
N GLY A 107 4.77 21.66 -16.75
CA GLY A 107 3.62 20.76 -16.60
C GLY A 107 2.38 21.37 -15.92
N ALA A 108 2.46 22.60 -15.39
CA ALA A 108 1.33 23.26 -14.70
C ALA A 108 0.05 23.40 -15.56
N ARG A 109 0.20 23.44 -16.90
CA ARG A 109 -0.92 23.53 -17.85
C ARG A 109 -1.26 22.22 -18.55
N ALA A 110 -0.65 21.10 -18.16
CA ALA A 110 -0.98 19.80 -18.74
C ALA A 110 -2.41 19.42 -18.34
N GLN A 111 -3.27 19.05 -19.30
CA GLN A 111 -4.62 18.57 -19.00
C GLN A 111 -4.61 17.20 -18.29
N PHE A 112 -3.56 16.41 -18.53
CA PHE A 112 -3.25 15.12 -17.92
C PHE A 112 -1.74 14.89 -17.90
N GLY A 113 -1.25 14.17 -16.89
CA GLY A 113 0.14 13.73 -16.80
C GLY A 113 1.16 14.86 -16.83
N VAL A 114 2.24 14.66 -17.58
CA VAL A 114 3.38 15.57 -17.68
C VAL A 114 3.64 15.96 -19.13
N ARG A 115 3.23 17.17 -19.49
CA ARG A 115 3.53 17.78 -20.79
C ARG A 115 4.51 18.92 -20.62
N GLY A 116 5.50 19.01 -21.52
CA GLY A 116 6.47 20.10 -21.51
C GLY A 116 7.59 19.95 -20.48
N ILE A 117 7.82 18.74 -19.96
CA ILE A 117 9.09 18.41 -19.30
C ILE A 117 10.06 17.97 -20.40
N ARG A 118 11.18 18.67 -20.52
CA ARG A 118 12.30 18.33 -21.40
C ARG A 118 13.57 18.24 -20.56
#